data_AF-A0AAQ1D4I0-F1
#
_entry.id   AF-A0AAQ1D4I0-F1
#
_cell.length_a   1.000
_cell.length_b   1.000
_cell.length_c   1.000
_cell.angle_alpha   90.00
_cell.angle_beta   90.00
_cell.angle_gamma   90.00
#
_symmetry.space_group_name_H-M   'P 1'
#
loop_
_entity.id
_entity.type
_entity.pdbx_description
1 polymer ?
#
loop_
_entity_poly.entity_id
_entity_poly.type
_entity_poly.pdbx_seq_one_letter_code
_entity_poly.pdbx_strand_id
1 'polypeptide(L)' 'MDILEASAKLERIELLAKIAHVSEISAKEKTIALTWIGEIAEEMRNVVKGEIKNPQSGGILGSGRSLQ' A
#
# COMPACT_ATOMS: atom_id res chain seq x y z
N MET A 1 5.91 -6.03 -1.31
CA MET A 1 6.01 -4.55 -1.29
C MET A 1 6.79 -4.18 -0.06
N ASP A 2 7.85 -3.40 -0.23
CA ASP A 2 8.64 -2.92 0.91
C ASP A 2 8.03 -1.67 1.56
N ILE A 3 8.62 -1.21 2.67
CA ILE A 3 8.10 -0.07 3.44
C ILE A 3 8.20 1.26 2.69
N LEU A 4 9.22 1.42 1.84
CA LEU A 4 9.43 2.65 1.07
C LEU A 4 8.39 2.76 -0.04
N GLU A 5 8.16 1.66 -0.75
CA GLU A 5 7.12 1.54 -1.77
C GLU A 5 5.72 1.76 -1.17
N ALA A 6 5.44 1.16 0.00
CA ALA A 6 4.18 1.37 0.70
C ALA A 6 3.98 2.84 1.12
N SER A 7 5.03 3.49 1.62
CA SER A 7 5.00 4.91 2.00
C SER A 7 4.72 5.81 0.80
N ALA A 8 5.40 5.57 -0.34
CA ALA A 8 5.19 6.34 -1.56
C ALA A 8 3.75 6.21 -2.10
N LYS A 9 3.16 5.00 -2.01
CA LYS A 9 1.76 4.78 -2.39
C LYS A 9 0.77 5.50 -1.48
N LEU A 10 1.02 5.52 -0.17
CA LEU A 10 0.22 6.30 0.78
C LEU A 10 0.29 7.81 0.49
N GLU A 11 1.50 8.34 0.27
CA GLU A 11 1.69 9.75 -0.09
C GLU A 11 0.95 10.10 -1.39
N ARG A 12 0.98 9.19 -2.39
CA ARG A 12 0.24 9.38 -3.65
C ARG A 12 -1.28 9.43 -3.44
N ILE A 13 -1.83 8.59 -2.57
CA ILE A 13 -3.26 8.65 -2.19
C ILE A 13 -3.58 9.99 -1.53
N GLU A 14 -2.73 10.45 -0.61
CA GLU A 14 -2.93 11.72 0.10
C GLU A 14 -2.93 12.91 -0.88
N LEU A 15 -1.97 12.96 -1.80
CA LEU A 15 -1.88 14.02 -2.80
C LEU A 15 -3.09 14.03 -3.73
N LEU A 16 -3.53 12.86 -4.22
CA LEU A 16 -4.72 12.74 -5.06
C LEU A 16 -5.98 13.20 -4.33
N ALA A 17 -6.11 12.85 -3.05
CA ALA A 17 -7.25 13.27 -2.22
C ALA A 17 -7.26 14.80 -2.01
N LYS A 18 -6.10 15.41 -1.76
CA LYS A 18 -5.97 16.87 -1.64
C LYS A 18 -6.38 17.58 -2.93
N ILE A 19 -5.89 17.11 -4.07
CA ILE A 19 -6.23 17.67 -5.40
C ILE A 19 -7.73 17.50 -5.69
N ALA A 20 -8.30 16.32 -5.42
CA ALA A 20 -9.72 16.03 -5.65
C ALA A 20 -10.67 16.87 -4.78
N HIS A 21 -10.17 17.46 -3.70
CA HIS A 21 -10.94 18.32 -2.81
C HIS A 21 -10.90 19.81 -3.19
N VAL A 22 -9.99 20.23 -4.08
CA VAL A 22 -9.89 21.63 -4.52
C VAL A 22 -11.18 22.05 -5.24
N SER A 23 -11.76 23.19 -4.88
CA SER A 23 -13.06 23.67 -5.38
C SER A 23 -13.14 23.89 -6.89
N GLU A 24 -11.99 24.04 -7.55
CA GLU A 24 -11.88 24.34 -8.99
C GLU A 24 -11.71 23.10 -9.88
N ILE A 25 -11.69 21.90 -9.31
CA ILE A 25 -11.56 20.66 -10.08
C ILE A 25 -12.85 20.30 -10.81
N SER A 26 -12.76 19.88 -12.07
CA SER A 26 -13.93 19.39 -12.80
C SER A 26 -14.42 18.05 -12.24
N ALA A 27 -15.70 17.74 -12.43
CA ALA A 27 -16.25 16.44 -12.06
C ALA A 27 -15.51 15.25 -12.71
N LYS A 28 -14.99 15.45 -13.93
CA LYS A 28 -14.20 14.46 -14.66
C LYS A 28 -12.86 14.21 -13.97
N GLU A 29 -12.11 15.25 -13.66
CA GLU A 29 -10.82 15.14 -12.97
C GLU A 29 -10.97 14.57 -11.57
N LYS A 30 -12.03 14.95 -10.85
CA LYS A 30 -12.38 14.34 -9.56
C LYS A 30 -12.64 12.85 -9.69
N THR A 31 -13.34 12.42 -10.74
CA THR A 31 -13.59 11.00 -11.01
C THR A 31 -12.28 10.26 -11.31
N ILE A 32 -11.39 10.85 -12.11
CA ILE A 32 -10.07 10.28 -12.42
C ILE A 32 -9.25 10.10 -11.13
N ALA A 33 -9.20 11.12 -10.27
CA ALA A 33 -8.48 11.06 -9.00
C ALA A 33 -9.04 9.95 -8.08
N LEU A 34 -10.36 9.83 -7.98
CA LEU A 34 -11.02 8.77 -7.20
C LEU A 34 -10.73 7.37 -7.76
N THR A 35 -10.72 7.20 -9.08
CA THR A 35 -10.34 5.92 -9.72
C THR A 35 -8.93 5.54 -9.35
N TRP A 36 -7.96 6.45 -9.48
CA TRP A 36 -6.56 6.18 -9.13
C TRP A 36 -6.38 5.89 -7.63
N ILE A 37 -7.07 6.60 -6.75
CA ILE A 37 -7.08 6.28 -5.30
C ILE A 37 -7.58 4.85 -5.08
N GLY A 38 -8.67 4.45 -5.76
CA GLY A 38 -9.24 3.12 -5.67
C GLY A 38 -8.27 2.02 -6.12
N GLU A 39 -7.57 2.24 -7.24
CA GLU A 39 -6.57 1.32 -7.80
C GLU A 39 -5.39 1.11 -6.83
N ILE A 40 -4.80 2.20 -6.33
CA ILE A 40 -3.67 2.13 -5.38
C ILE A 40 -4.12 1.46 -4.08
N ALA A 41 -5.31 1.80 -3.58
CA ALA A 41 -5.85 1.20 -2.37
C ALA A 41 -6.12 -0.31 -2.53
N GLU A 42 -6.56 -0.77 -3.70
CA GLU A 42 -6.76 -2.20 -3.98
C GLU A 42 -5.43 -2.96 -4.01
N GLU A 43 -4.42 -2.37 -4.65
CA GLU A 43 -3.07 -2.93 -4.66
C GLU A 43 -2.52 -3.10 -3.23
N MET A 44 -2.65 -2.07 -2.40
CA MET A 44 -2.26 -2.13 -0.99
C MET A 44 -3.05 -3.19 -0.20
N ARG A 45 -4.37 -3.31 -0.43
CA ARG A 45 -5.20 -4.36 0.21
C ARG A 45 -4.72 -5.76 -0.16
N ASN A 46 -4.31 -5.98 -1.40
CA ASN A 46 -3.83 -7.29 -1.85
C ASN A 46 -2.50 -7.67 -1.21
N VAL A 47 -1.60 -6.71 -0.99
CA VAL A 47 -0.38 -6.95 -0.21
C VAL A 47 -0.73 -7.34 1.22
N VAL A 48 -1.56 -6.55 1.92
CA VAL A 48 -1.96 -6.86 3.30
C VAL A 48 -2.63 -8.22 3.41
N LYS A 49 -3.53 -8.57 2.48
CA LYS A 49 -4.16 -9.89 2.42
C LYS A 49 -3.14 -11.01 2.18
N GLY A 50 -2.11 -10.77 1.36
CA GLY A 50 -1.02 -11.71 1.10
C GLY A 50 -0.16 -11.97 2.35
N GLU A 51 0.21 -10.92 3.05
CA GLU A 51 0.98 -10.99 4.31
C GLU A 51 0.18 -11.70 5.42
N ILE A 52 -1.13 -11.42 5.54
CA ILE A 52 -2.02 -12.12 6.50
C ILE A 52 -2.09 -13.62 6.19
N LYS A 53 -2.12 -14.00 4.91
CA LYS A 53 -2.17 -15.41 4.49
C LYS A 53 -0.83 -16.14 4.70
N ASN A 54 0.30 -15.43 4.68
CA ASN A 54 1.63 -16.00 4.83
C ASN A 54 2.46 -15.24 5.89
N PRO A 55 2.10 -15.33 7.19
CA PRO A 55 2.75 -14.55 8.25
C PRO A 55 4.20 -14.96 8.56
N GLN A 56 4.74 -15.97 7.86
CA GLN A 56 5.94 -16.71 8.28
C GLN A 56 7.23 -16.37 7.50
N SER A 57 7.24 -15.39 6.60
CA SER A 57 8.49 -15.05 5.86
C SER A 57 9.52 -14.25 6.68
N GLY A 58 9.28 -14.02 7.98
CA GLY A 58 10.08 -13.14 8.83
C GLY A 58 11.10 -13.80 9.76
N GLY A 59 11.13 -15.14 9.89
CA GLY A 59 12.19 -15.79 10.66
C GLY A 59 11.81 -17.12 11.27
N ILE A 60 12.48 -18.17 10.83
CA ILE A 60 12.99 -19.29 11.63
C ILE A 60 14.14 -19.86 10.79
N LEU A 61 15.35 -19.31 10.99
CA LEU A 61 16.58 -20.06 10.75
C LEU A 61 17.04 -20.58 12.11
N GLY A 62 16.31 -21.58 12.59
CA GLY A 62 16.76 -22.42 13.68
C GLY A 62 17.90 -23.29 13.19
N SER A 63 19.13 -22.92 13.52
CA SER A 63 20.24 -23.88 13.60
C SER A 63 21.33 -23.40 14.55
N GLY A 64 20.95 -23.06 15.78
CA GLY A 64 21.85 -23.15 16.93
C GLY A 64 21.85 -24.59 17.43
N ARG A 65 22.53 -25.51 16.73
CA ARG A 65 22.80 -26.83 17.30
C ARG A 65 24.00 -26.70 18.23
N SER A 66 23.70 -26.94 19.51
CA SER A 66 24.63 -27.04 20.63
C SER A 66 25.91 -27.78 20.26
N LEU A 67 27.03 -27.23 20.71
CA LEU A 67 28.25 -27.98 20.96
C LEU A 67 27.95 -29.03 22.04
N GLN A 68 28.19 -30.30 21.73
CA GLN A 68 28.42 -31.36 22.71
C GLN A 68 29.39 -32.37 22.11
#